data_AF-A0A159YYJ2-F1
#
_entry.id   AF-A0A159YYJ2-F1
#
_cell.length_a   1.000
_cell.length_b   1.000
_cell.length_c   1.000
_cell.angle_alpha   90.00
_cell.angle_beta   90.00
_cell.angle_gamma   90.00
#
_symmetry.space_group_name_H-M   'P 1'
#
loop_
_entity.id
_entity.type
_entity.pdbx_description
1 polymer ?
#
loop_
_entity_poly.entity_id
_entity_poly.type
_entity_poly.pdbx_seq_one_letter_code
_entity_poly.pdbx_strand_id
1 'polypeptide(L)'
;MMEPHAVTADDIGEWLGEHHDIAVFLERLDTEALSSSDHATLTALARNRQEKLEKKAHTAATRLFAGSDRALLDRWGTWWQVWQAGR
;
A
#
# COMPACT_ATOMS: atom_id res chain seq x y z
N MET A 1 17.83 -10.28 7.89
CA MET A 1 16.91 -9.81 8.95
C MET A 1 16.01 -8.67 8.48
N MET A 2 16.50 -7.74 7.65
CA MET A 2 15.68 -6.69 7.02
C MET A 2 14.74 -7.17 5.90
N GLU A 3 15.10 -8.24 5.19
CA GLU A 3 14.38 -8.70 4.00
C GLU A 3 12.85 -8.76 4.15
N PRO A 4 12.26 -9.35 5.21
CA PRO A 4 10.81 -9.41 5.33
C PRO A 4 10.15 -8.03 5.51
N HIS A 5 10.86 -7.07 6.11
CA HIS A 5 10.36 -5.70 6.28
C HIS A 5 10.43 -4.94 4.96
N ALA A 6 11.49 -5.14 4.18
CA ALA A 6 11.62 -4.56 2.85
C ALA A 6 10.52 -5.07 1.92
N VAL A 7 10.29 -6.38 1.87
CA VAL A 7 9.20 -6.99 1.09
C VAL A 7 7.84 -6.46 1.55
N THR A 8 7.60 -6.38 2.86
CA THR A 8 6.32 -5.84 3.37
C THR A 8 6.12 -4.37 3.00
N ALA A 9 7.18 -3.55 3.03
CA ALA A 9 7.12 -2.15 2.64
C ALA A 9 6.87 -1.98 1.13
N ASP A 10 7.49 -2.84 0.32
CA ASP A 10 7.29 -2.91 -1.14
C ASP A 10 5.83 -3.27 -1.47
N ASP A 11 5.31 -4.35 -0.86
CA ASP A 11 3.90 -4.76 -1.00
C ASP A 11 2.93 -3.63 -0.64
N ILE A 12 3.19 -2.90 0.46
CA ILE A 12 2.37 -1.75 0.86
C ILE A 12 2.42 -0.65 -0.21
N GLY A 13 3.62 -0.35 -0.74
CA GLY A 13 3.81 0.65 -1.79
C GLY A 13 3.03 0.29 -3.04
N GLU A 14 3.13 -0.94 -3.50
CA GLU A 14 2.39 -1.47 -4.67
C GLU A 14 0.87 -1.36 -4.47
N TRP A 15 0.33 -1.77 -3.32
CA TRP A 15 -1.11 -1.69 -3.08
C TRP A 15 -1.62 -0.25 -2.99
N LEU A 16 -0.83 0.66 -2.41
CA LEU A 16 -1.18 2.09 -2.36
C LEU A 16 -1.08 2.75 -3.74
N GLY A 17 -0.11 2.35 -4.55
CA GLY A 17 0.01 2.75 -5.96
C GLY A 17 -1.23 2.35 -6.75
N GLU A 18 -1.61 1.06 -6.71
CA GLU A 18 -2.81 0.57 -7.39
C GLU A 18 -4.09 1.24 -6.86
N HIS A 19 -4.17 1.49 -5.54
CA HIS A 19 -5.29 2.23 -4.95
C HIS A 19 -5.40 3.65 -5.52
N HIS A 20 -4.27 4.34 -5.68
CA HIS A 20 -4.22 5.68 -6.26
C HIS A 20 -4.59 5.66 -7.75
N ASP A 21 -4.07 4.70 -8.51
CA ASP A 21 -4.42 4.53 -9.92
C ASP A 21 -5.93 4.35 -10.11
N ILE A 22 -6.60 3.65 -9.19
CA ILE A 22 -8.06 3.52 -9.19
C ILE A 22 -8.75 4.86 -8.89
N ALA A 23 -8.23 5.67 -7.96
CA ALA A 23 -8.78 7.01 -7.70
C ALA A 23 -8.71 7.88 -8.98
N VAL A 24 -7.55 7.86 -9.63
CA VAL A 24 -7.31 8.54 -10.90
C VAL A 24 -8.17 7.99 -12.03
N PHE A 25 -8.40 6.68 -12.09
CA PHE A 25 -9.32 6.04 -13.03
C PHE A 25 -10.76 6.54 -12.84
N LEU A 26 -11.23 6.61 -11.59
CA LEU A 26 -12.58 7.09 -11.27
C LEU A 26 -12.76 8.57 -11.67
N GLU A 27 -11.76 9.42 -11.41
CA GLU A 27 -11.77 10.82 -11.86
C GLU A 27 -11.88 10.94 -13.38
N ARG A 28 -11.19 10.06 -14.12
CA ARG A 28 -11.26 10.02 -15.59
C ARG A 28 -12.59 9.46 -16.09
N LEU A 29 -13.13 8.45 -15.42
CA LEU A 29 -14.39 7.80 -15.77
C LEU A 29 -15.56 8.79 -15.84
N ASP A 30 -15.56 9.80 -14.98
CA ASP A 30 -16.58 10.86 -14.96
C ASP A 30 -16.57 11.77 -16.20
N THR A 31 -15.49 11.75 -16.98
CA THR A 31 -15.36 12.52 -18.23
C THR A 31 -15.68 11.71 -19.49
N GLU A 32 -15.87 10.40 -19.35
CA GLU A 32 -16.10 9.49 -20.47
C GLU A 32 -17.58 9.39 -20.85
N ALA A 33 -17.85 9.29 -22.15
CA ALA A 33 -19.20 9.12 -22.68
C ALA A 33 -19.65 7.65 -22.61
N LEU A 34 -19.95 7.18 -21.40
CA LEU A 34 -20.48 5.84 -21.15
C LEU A 34 -22.00 5.85 -20.93
N SER A 35 -22.63 4.68 -21.11
CA SER A 35 -24.00 4.49 -20.63
C SER A 35 -24.02 4.62 -19.10
N SER A 36 -25.14 5.09 -18.55
CA SER A 36 -25.28 5.23 -17.09
C SER A 36 -25.11 3.89 -16.35
N SER A 37 -25.52 2.77 -16.97
CA SER A 37 -25.34 1.43 -16.40
C SER A 37 -23.88 1.00 -16.36
N ASP A 38 -23.11 1.28 -17.41
CA ASP A 38 -21.70 0.90 -17.48
C ASP A 38 -20.86 1.76 -16.54
N HIS A 39 -21.12 3.07 -16.49
CA HIS A 39 -20.46 3.99 -15.56
C HIS A 39 -20.69 3.55 -14.10
N ALA A 40 -21.94 3.26 -13.72
CA ALA A 40 -22.26 2.79 -12.37
C ALA A 40 -21.58 1.45 -12.03
N THR A 41 -21.54 0.53 -13.00
CA THR A 41 -20.91 -0.78 -12.84
C THR A 41 -19.41 -0.66 -12.63
N LEU A 42 -18.72 0.10 -13.50
CA LEU A 42 -17.28 0.34 -13.39
C LEU A 42 -16.92 1.06 -12.09
N THR A 43 -17.71 2.05 -11.70
CA THR A 43 -17.54 2.77 -10.43
C THR A 43 -17.62 1.81 -9.25
N ALA A 44 -18.65 0.96 -9.20
CA ALA A 44 -18.82 0.01 -8.10
C ALA A 44 -17.67 -1.00 -8.01
N LEU A 45 -17.23 -1.55 -9.16
CA LEU A 45 -16.10 -2.49 -9.21
C LEU A 45 -14.79 -1.83 -8.76
N ALA A 46 -14.52 -0.62 -9.27
CA ALA A 46 -13.34 0.16 -8.91
C ALA A 46 -13.30 0.46 -7.40
N ARG A 47 -14.40 0.96 -6.82
CA ARG A 47 -14.48 1.23 -5.37
C ARG A 47 -14.29 -0.03 -4.54
N ASN A 48 -14.89 -1.15 -4.94
CA ASN A 48 -14.70 -2.41 -4.23
C ASN A 48 -13.24 -2.90 -4.25
N ARG A 49 -12.54 -2.71 -5.38
CA ARG A 49 -11.12 -3.04 -5.48
C ARG A 49 -10.27 -2.09 -4.62
N GLN A 50 -10.57 -0.80 -4.66
CA GLN A 50 -9.91 0.24 -3.87
C GLN A 50 -9.96 -0.08 -2.36
N GLU A 51 -11.14 -0.39 -1.83
CA GLU A 51 -11.32 -0.79 -0.41
C GLU A 51 -10.51 -2.04 -0.04
N LYS A 52 -10.44 -3.03 -0.94
CA LYS A 52 -9.65 -4.25 -0.72
C LYS A 52 -8.15 -3.96 -0.63
N LEU A 53 -7.65 -3.05 -1.46
CA LEU A 53 -6.24 -2.63 -1.45
C LEU A 53 -5.92 -1.83 -0.19
N GLU A 54 -6.77 -0.88 0.17
CA GLU A 54 -6.63 -0.08 1.40
C GLU A 54 -6.55 -1.00 2.63
N LYS A 55 -7.46 -1.98 2.73
CA LYS A 55 -7.47 -2.93 3.85
C LYS A 55 -6.19 -3.76 3.92
N LYS A 56 -5.64 -4.19 2.78
CA LYS A 56 -4.36 -4.92 2.73
C LYS A 56 -3.21 -4.04 3.21
N ALA A 57 -3.08 -2.84 2.63
CA ALA A 57 -2.05 -1.87 3.00
C ALA A 57 -2.11 -1.53 4.48
N HIS A 58 -3.30 -1.21 5.01
CA HIS A 58 -3.48 -0.85 6.41
C HIS A 58 -3.11 -2.00 7.36
N THR A 59 -3.51 -3.23 7.05
CA THR A 59 -3.20 -4.41 7.87
C THR A 59 -1.68 -4.67 7.91
N ALA A 60 -1.00 -4.57 6.77
CA ALA A 60 0.45 -4.78 6.70
C ALA A 60 1.21 -3.62 7.37
N ALA A 61 0.81 -2.37 7.12
CA ALA A 61 1.40 -1.18 7.73
C ALA A 61 1.27 -1.20 9.26
N THR A 62 0.12 -1.62 9.79
CA THR A 62 -0.08 -1.76 11.25
C THR A 62 0.93 -2.70 11.88
N ARG A 63 1.30 -3.78 11.18
CA ARG A 63 2.30 -4.73 11.66
C ARG A 63 3.72 -4.20 11.48
N LEU A 64 4.01 -3.60 10.32
CA LEU A 64 5.33 -3.06 9.99
C LEU A 64 5.74 -1.93 10.95
N PHE A 65 4.78 -1.04 11.26
CA PHE A 65 4.96 0.11 12.15
C PHE A 65 4.52 -0.17 13.60
N ALA A 66 4.38 -1.44 13.99
CA ALA A 66 3.99 -1.77 15.35
C ALA A 66 5.06 -1.33 16.39
N GLY A 67 4.60 -0.64 17.43
CA GLY A 67 5.44 -0.12 18.52
C GLY A 67 5.61 1.40 18.44
N SER A 68 6.56 1.94 19.20
CA SER A 68 6.93 3.35 19.09
C SER A 68 7.92 3.57 17.95
N ASP A 69 7.91 4.77 17.37
CA ASP A 69 8.88 5.19 16.34
C ASP A 69 10.32 4.95 16.79
N ARG A 70 10.60 5.23 18.08
CA ARG A 70 11.88 4.96 18.73
C ARG A 70 12.26 3.48 18.64
N ALA A 71 11.33 2.58 18.96
CA ALA A 71 11.58 1.15 18.93
C ALA A 71 11.83 0.64 17.50
N LEU A 72 11.19 1.24 16.48
CA LEU A 72 11.46 0.93 15.08
C LEU A 72 12.88 1.37 14.67
N LEU A 73 13.25 2.61 14.99
CA LEU A 73 14.58 3.16 14.70
C LEU A 73 15.70 2.35 15.37
N ASP A 74 15.54 2.01 16.65
CA ASP A 74 16.53 1.23 17.40
C ASP A 74 16.73 -0.17 16.77
N ARG A 75 15.64 -0.83 16.36
CA ARG A 75 15.71 -2.13 15.66
C ARG A 75 16.45 -2.01 14.32
N TRP A 76 16.09 -1.04 13.49
CA TRP A 76 16.72 -0.84 12.19
C TRP A 76 18.19 -0.44 12.32
N GLY A 77 18.53 0.45 13.26
CA GLY A 77 19.91 0.83 13.54
C GLY A 77 20.77 -0.37 13.95
N THR A 78 20.24 -1.25 14.80
CA THR A 78 20.92 -2.48 15.19
C THR A 78 21.17 -3.39 13.99
N TRP A 79 20.16 -3.61 13.15
CA TRP A 79 20.32 -4.47 11.96
C TRP A 79 21.29 -3.90 10.94
N TRP A 80 21.31 -2.58 10.77
CA TRP A 80 22.29 -1.91 9.93
C TRP A 80 23.73 -2.12 10.42
N GLN A 81 23.96 -1.95 11.73
CA GLN A 81 25.28 -2.18 12.34
C GLN A 81 25.73 -3.63 12.17
N VAL A 82 24.84 -4.60 12.41
CA VAL A 82 25.14 -6.03 12.19
C VAL A 82 25.51 -6.31 10.74
N TRP A 83 24.77 -5.74 9.78
CA TRP A 83 25.08 -5.90 8.37
C TRP A 83 26.42 -5.26 7.98
N GLN A 84 26.72 -4.06 8.50
CA GLN A 84 28.01 -3.38 8.27
C GLN A 84 29.19 -4.18 8.82
N ALA A 85 29.05 -4.76 10.02
CA ALA A 85 30.11 -5.55 10.66
C ALA A 85 30.36 -6.91 9.98
N GLY A 86 29.40 -7.40 9.17
CA GLY A 86 29.53 -8.63 8.39
C GLY A 86 30.02 -8.43 6.95
N ARG A 87 30.33 -7.19 6.54
CA ARG A 87 31.06 -6.86 5.30
C ARG A 87 32.55 -6.76 5.58
#